data_AF-B1BQD3-F1
#
_entry.id   AF-B1BQD3-F1
#
_cell.length_a   1.000
_cell.length_b   1.000
_cell.length_c   1.000
_cell.angle_alpha   90.00
_cell.angle_beta   90.00
_cell.angle_gamma   90.00
#
_symmetry.space_group_name_H-M   'P 1'
#
loop_
_entity.id
_entity.type
_entity.pdbx_description
1 polymer ?
#
loop_
_entity_poly.entity_id
_entity_poly.type
_entity_poly.pdbx_seq_one_letter_code
_entity_poly.pdbx_strand_id
1 'polypeptide(L)'
;MKFQKIFVVIYALLLAFLIFSPIKLIGRSAIERGDIKLKVYYQAVTGATHYLKEDSKKLKKLLKDTYPEANTSLIKLVGNTPYNLVSDPAEIGSLTVYGKVTDITYEFSGDGAVPVFEVSY
;
A
#
# COMPACT_ATOMS: atom_id res chain seq x y z
N MET A 1 2.91 -22.34 42.45
CA MET A 1 2.25 -22.97 41.26
C MET A 1 0.98 -22.28 40.76
N LYS A 2 0.15 -21.58 41.57
CA LYS A 2 -1.08 -20.91 41.05
C LYS A 2 -0.80 -19.73 40.10
N PHE A 3 0.19 -18.89 40.43
CA PHE A 3 0.53 -17.71 39.63
C PHE A 3 1.17 -18.03 38.27
N GLN A 4 1.93 -19.12 38.15
CA GLN A 4 2.49 -19.56 36.86
C GLN A 4 1.41 -19.92 35.85
N LYS A 5 0.33 -20.61 36.27
CA LYS A 5 -0.78 -20.92 35.36
C LYS A 5 -1.50 -19.66 34.88
N ILE A 6 -1.64 -18.66 35.75
CA ILE A 6 -2.25 -17.36 35.43
C ILE A 6 -1.38 -16.61 34.40
N PHE A 7 -0.05 -16.60 34.60
CA PHE A 7 0.88 -15.99 33.64
C PHE A 7 0.83 -16.66 32.26
N VAL A 8 0.77 -17.99 32.22
CA VAL A 8 0.66 -18.73 30.94
C VAL A 8 -0.64 -18.40 30.21
N VAL A 9 -1.76 -18.29 30.94
CA VAL A 9 -3.06 -17.93 30.36
C VAL A 9 -3.06 -16.49 29.83
N ILE A 10 -2.50 -15.54 30.59
CA ILE A 10 -2.37 -14.14 30.17
C ILE A 10 -1.48 -14.03 28.93
N TYR A 11 -0.37 -14.78 28.89
CA TYR A 11 0.55 -14.78 27.76
C TYR A 11 -0.09 -15.38 26.50
N ALA A 12 -0.87 -16.46 26.64
CA ALA A 12 -1.62 -17.05 25.53
C ALA A 12 -2.72 -16.10 25.01
N LEU A 13 -3.40 -15.37 25.89
CA LEU A 13 -4.38 -14.34 25.52
C LEU A 13 -3.73 -13.16 24.79
N LEU A 14 -2.56 -12.70 25.23
CA LEU A 14 -1.81 -11.64 24.55
C LEU A 14 -1.32 -12.07 23.15
N LEU A 15 -0.84 -13.32 23.02
CA LEU A 15 -0.48 -13.90 21.72
C LEU A 15 -1.69 -14.00 20.79
N ALA A 16 -2.83 -14.46 21.30
CA ALA A 16 -4.07 -14.48 20.53
C ALA A 16 -4.49 -13.06 20.12
N PHE A 17 -4.38 -12.07 21.01
CA PHE A 17 -4.71 -10.68 20.71
C PHE A 17 -3.77 -10.05 19.67
N LEU A 18 -2.51 -10.48 19.59
CA LEU A 18 -1.57 -10.06 18.55
C LEU A 18 -1.86 -10.72 17.20
N ILE A 19 -2.26 -12.00 17.18
CA ILE A 19 -2.57 -12.75 15.95
C ILE A 19 -3.94 -12.35 15.37
N PHE A 20 -4.93 -12.11 16.25
CA PHE A 20 -6.28 -11.71 15.87
C PHE A 20 -6.49 -10.20 15.93
N SER A 21 -5.47 -9.42 16.29
CA SER A 21 -5.56 -7.97 16.16
C SER A 21 -5.83 -7.66 14.69
N PRO A 22 -6.96 -7.04 14.36
CA PRO A 22 -7.17 -6.55 13.03
C PRO A 22 -6.22 -5.36 12.93
N ILE A 23 -4.98 -5.60 12.52
CA ILE A 23 -4.19 -4.59 11.84
C ILE A 23 -4.89 -4.44 10.48
N LYS A 24 -6.11 -3.89 10.52
CA LYS A 24 -6.80 -3.36 9.36
C LYS A 24 -5.91 -2.23 8.93
N LEU A 25 -5.01 -2.52 8.01
CA LEU A 25 -4.56 -1.53 7.04
C LEU A 25 -5.85 -0.94 6.47
N ILE A 26 -6.16 0.28 6.92
CA ILE A 26 -7.31 1.05 6.48
C ILE A 26 -7.08 1.30 5.00
N GLY A 27 -7.64 0.41 4.20
CA GLY A 27 -7.72 0.53 2.76
C GLY A 27 -9.13 0.85 2.38
N ARG A 28 -9.28 1.71 1.39
CA ARG A 28 -10.57 2.02 0.79
C ARG A 28 -11.19 0.74 0.24
N SER A 29 -12.44 0.47 0.63
CA SER A 29 -13.16 -0.78 0.28
C SER A 29 -14.04 -0.66 -0.96
N ALA A 30 -14.23 0.55 -1.50
CA ALA A 30 -15.15 0.81 -2.61
C ALA A 30 -14.52 1.77 -3.62
N ILE A 31 -14.77 1.47 -4.90
CA ILE A 31 -14.39 2.31 -6.04
C ILE A 31 -15.40 3.45 -6.18
N GLU A 32 -14.93 4.69 -6.21
CA GLU A 32 -15.80 5.86 -6.31
C GLU A 32 -15.78 6.52 -7.70
N ARG A 33 -16.85 7.26 -7.99
CA ARG A 33 -17.04 7.98 -9.26
C ARG A 33 -16.09 9.19 -9.33
N GLY A 34 -14.86 8.96 -9.75
CA GLY A 34 -13.80 9.96 -9.81
C GLY A 34 -12.40 9.38 -9.67
N ASP A 35 -12.32 8.13 -9.20
CA ASP A 35 -11.06 7.43 -9.04
C ASP A 35 -10.32 7.25 -10.37
N ILE A 36 -8.99 7.36 -10.31
CA ILE A 36 -8.12 7.16 -11.45
C ILE A 36 -7.84 5.65 -11.54
N LYS A 37 -8.22 5.06 -12.67
CA LYS A 37 -7.83 3.71 -13.04
C LYS A 37 -6.36 3.69 -13.44
N LEU A 38 -5.58 2.80 -12.84
CA LEU A 38 -4.16 2.65 -13.10
C LEU A 38 -3.80 1.19 -13.28
N LYS A 39 -2.92 0.91 -14.23
CA LYS A 39 -2.24 -0.39 -14.32
C LYS A 39 -0.86 -0.23 -13.68
N VAL A 40 -0.59 -1.05 -12.67
CA VAL A 40 0.64 -1.01 -11.86
C VAL A 40 1.32 -2.36 -11.90
N TYR A 41 2.63 -2.39 -11.65
CA TYR A 41 3.36 -3.63 -11.43
C TYR A 41 4.33 -3.47 -10.28
N TYR A 42 4.56 -4.56 -9.55
CA TYR A 42 5.50 -4.59 -8.44
C TYR A 42 6.93 -4.83 -8.98
N GLN A 43 7.92 -4.09 -8.47
CA GLN A 43 9.33 -4.28 -8.81
C GLN A 43 10.13 -4.44 -7.52
N ALA A 44 10.53 -5.69 -7.23
CA ALA A 44 11.11 -6.10 -5.95
C ALA A 44 12.50 -5.50 -5.62
N VAL A 45 13.09 -4.70 -6.51
CA VAL A 45 14.49 -4.30 -6.42
C VAL A 45 14.72 -3.14 -5.44
N THR A 46 13.68 -2.38 -5.08
CA THR A 46 13.77 -1.19 -4.22
C THR A 46 12.46 -0.94 -3.48
N GLY A 47 12.32 -1.44 -2.25
CA GLY A 47 11.23 -1.05 -1.34
C GLY A 47 9.79 -1.31 -1.80
N ALA A 48 8.81 -0.80 -1.04
CA ALA A 48 7.37 -0.97 -1.29
C ALA A 48 6.83 0.01 -2.36
N THR A 49 7.56 0.18 -3.46
CA THR A 49 7.31 1.19 -4.48
C THR A 49 6.79 0.55 -5.76
N HIS A 50 5.72 1.12 -6.33
CA HIS A 50 5.05 0.57 -7.51
C HIS A 50 5.29 1.48 -8.72
N TYR A 51 5.51 0.86 -9.88
CA TYR A 51 5.70 1.60 -11.13
C TYR A 51 4.38 1.76 -11.88
N LEU A 52 4.21 2.95 -12.46
CA LEU A 52 3.09 3.25 -13.35
C LEU A 52 3.31 2.61 -14.73
N LYS A 53 2.41 1.70 -15.13
CA LYS A 53 2.28 1.27 -16.52
C LYS A 53 1.39 2.27 -17.31
N GLU A 54 1.00 1.91 -18.53
CA GLU A 54 0.17 2.66 -19.49
C GLU A 54 -1.02 3.41 -18.85
N ASP A 55 -1.55 4.42 -19.56
CA ASP A 55 -2.67 5.29 -19.14
C ASP A 55 -2.43 6.26 -17.97
N SER A 56 -1.19 6.39 -17.49
CA SER A 56 -0.82 7.30 -16.39
C SER A 56 -0.79 8.81 -16.74
N LYS A 57 -1.17 9.24 -17.95
CA LYS A 57 -1.08 10.65 -18.38
C LYS A 57 -1.87 11.61 -17.48
N LYS A 58 -3.10 11.23 -17.10
CA LYS A 58 -3.96 12.05 -16.23
C LYS A 58 -3.36 12.20 -14.83
N LEU A 59 -2.83 11.10 -14.29
CA LEU A 59 -2.15 11.09 -12.99
C LEU A 59 -0.87 11.94 -13.02
N LYS A 60 0.00 11.74 -14.03
CA LYS A 60 1.25 12.50 -14.16
C LYS A 60 0.99 14.00 -14.24
N LYS A 61 -0.06 14.42 -14.93
CA LYS A 61 -0.47 15.82 -14.97
C LYS A 61 -0.92 16.30 -13.58
N LEU A 62 -1.83 15.58 -12.93
CA LEU A 62 -2.33 15.93 -11.60
C LEU A 62 -1.19 16.03 -10.57
N LEU A 63 -0.23 15.10 -10.61
CA LEU A 63 0.93 15.12 -9.73
C LEU A 63 1.83 16.32 -10.00
N LYS A 64 2.14 16.64 -11.26
CA LYS A 64 2.94 17.84 -11.57
C LYS A 64 2.26 19.15 -11.15
N ASP A 65 0.94 19.21 -11.27
CA ASP A 65 0.16 20.41 -10.94
C ASP A 65 0.04 20.61 -9.41
N THR A 66 0.00 19.52 -8.63
CA THR A 66 -0.24 19.57 -7.17
C THR A 66 1.04 19.41 -6.34
N TYR A 67 1.95 18.56 -6.79
CA TYR A 67 3.19 18.14 -6.11
C TYR A 67 4.36 18.15 -7.12
N PRO A 68 4.84 19.33 -7.55
CA PRO A 68 5.83 19.46 -8.62
C PRO A 68 7.17 18.75 -8.33
N GLU A 69 7.50 18.55 -7.06
CA GLU A 69 8.68 17.83 -6.56
C GLU A 69 8.52 16.30 -6.54
N ALA A 70 7.30 15.79 -6.74
CA ALA A 70 7.02 14.36 -6.67
C ALA A 70 7.55 13.61 -7.90
N ASN A 71 8.16 12.46 -7.66
CA ASN A 71 8.58 11.54 -8.70
C ASN A 71 7.36 10.90 -9.36
N THR A 72 6.98 11.41 -10.53
CA THR A 72 5.80 10.96 -11.28
C THR A 72 5.92 9.58 -11.93
N SER A 73 7.06 8.90 -11.79
CA SER A 73 7.27 7.54 -12.31
C SER A 73 6.95 6.46 -11.27
N LEU A 74 6.94 6.84 -9.99
CA LEU A 74 6.76 5.97 -8.85
C LEU A 74 5.51 6.37 -8.08
N ILE A 75 4.83 5.39 -7.52
CA ILE A 75 3.74 5.62 -6.57
C ILE A 75 3.85 4.61 -5.42
N LYS A 76 3.44 5.02 -4.23
CA LYS A 76 3.23 4.11 -3.12
C LYS A 76 1.75 3.75 -3.05
N LEU A 77 1.44 2.47 -3.23
CA LEU A 77 0.06 2.00 -3.09
C LEU A 77 -0.22 1.70 -1.62
N VAL A 78 -1.32 2.27 -1.12
CA VAL A 78 -1.88 1.92 0.18
C VAL A 78 -3.33 1.51 0.01
N GLY A 79 -3.75 0.54 0.81
CA GLY A 79 -5.13 0.08 0.84
C GLY A 79 -5.31 -1.33 0.30
N ASN A 80 -6.47 -1.62 -0.27
CA ASN A 80 -6.88 -2.99 -0.53
C ASN A 80 -6.24 -3.49 -1.83
N THR A 81 -5.12 -4.19 -1.70
CA THR A 81 -4.38 -4.82 -2.79
C THR A 81 -4.08 -6.27 -2.44
N PRO A 82 -3.95 -7.19 -3.42
CA PRO A 82 -3.65 -8.59 -3.14
C PRO A 82 -2.20 -8.83 -2.69
N TYR A 83 -1.34 -7.81 -2.61
CA TYR A 83 0.08 -7.96 -2.30
C TYR A 83 0.36 -8.58 -0.93
N ASN A 84 -0.54 -8.42 0.04
CA ASN A 84 -0.44 -9.05 1.35
C ASN A 84 -1.09 -10.45 1.41
N LEU A 85 -1.69 -10.93 0.32
CA LEU A 85 -2.33 -12.24 0.22
C LEU A 85 -1.41 -13.29 -0.42
N VAL A 86 -0.23 -12.89 -0.88
CA VAL A 86 0.76 -13.76 -1.55
C VAL A 86 2.10 -13.72 -0.82
N SER A 87 2.87 -14.81 -0.93
CA SER A 87 4.20 -14.91 -0.33
C SER A 87 5.23 -14.03 -1.05
N ASP A 88 5.15 -13.94 -2.38
CA ASP A 88 5.97 -13.05 -3.19
C ASP A 88 5.08 -12.11 -4.03
N PRO A 89 5.05 -10.80 -3.73
CA PRO A 89 4.32 -9.80 -4.51
C PRO A 89 4.65 -9.77 -6.01
N ALA A 90 5.83 -10.26 -6.42
CA ALA A 90 6.22 -10.35 -7.82
C ALA A 90 5.35 -11.35 -8.62
N GLU A 91 4.80 -12.38 -7.96
CA GLU A 91 3.94 -13.39 -8.60
C GLU A 91 2.60 -12.81 -9.09
N ILE A 92 2.14 -11.70 -8.51
CA ILE A 92 0.91 -11.01 -8.94
C ILE A 92 1.07 -10.39 -10.34
N GLY A 93 2.31 -10.07 -10.74
CA GLY A 93 2.58 -9.42 -12.02
C GLY A 93 1.94 -8.03 -12.11
N SER A 94 1.10 -7.80 -13.14
CA SER A 94 0.43 -6.50 -13.34
C SER A 94 -0.96 -6.46 -12.73
N LEU A 95 -1.23 -5.43 -11.94
CA LEU A 95 -2.49 -5.20 -11.25
C LEU A 95 -3.21 -3.99 -11.87
N THR A 96 -4.54 -4.04 -11.95
CA THR A 96 -5.35 -2.84 -12.22
C THR A 96 -5.95 -2.38 -10.90
N VAL A 97 -5.72 -1.12 -10.55
CA VAL A 97 -6.23 -0.51 -9.32
C VAL A 97 -6.99 0.78 -9.62
N TYR A 98 -7.89 1.15 -8.73
CA TYR A 98 -8.62 2.41 -8.78
C TYR A 98 -8.32 3.19 -7.51
N GLY A 99 -8.01 4.48 -7.62
CA GLY A 99 -7.70 5.26 -6.44
C GLY A 99 -7.51 6.75 -6.67
N LYS A 100 -7.02 7.43 -5.65
CA LYS A 100 -6.67 8.85 -5.68
C LYS A 100 -5.40 9.12 -4.90
N VAL A 101 -4.71 10.21 -5.24
CA VAL A 101 -3.54 10.69 -4.49
C VAL A 101 -4.05 11.27 -3.17
N THR A 102 -3.46 10.86 -2.04
CA THR A 102 -3.83 11.37 -0.71
C THR A 102 -2.73 12.19 -0.06
N ASP A 103 -1.47 11.87 -0.33
CA ASP A 103 -0.31 12.54 0.28
C ASP A 103 0.98 12.29 -0.54
N ILE A 104 2.11 12.79 -0.06
CA ILE A 104 3.46 12.45 -0.52
C ILE A 104 4.30 11.90 0.65
N THR A 105 5.22 10.98 0.37
CA THR A 105 6.16 10.44 1.34
C THR A 105 7.58 10.50 0.79
N TYR A 106 8.58 10.61 1.65
CA TYR A 106 9.98 10.48 1.27
C TYR A 106 10.42 9.05 1.52
N GLU A 107 10.82 8.33 0.48
CA GLU A 107 11.41 7.00 0.63
C GLU A 107 12.93 7.09 0.69
N PHE A 108 13.53 6.31 1.59
CA PHE A 108 14.97 6.27 1.83
C PHE A 108 15.80 5.75 0.65
N SER A 109 15.16 5.35 -0.45
CA SER A 109 15.79 4.80 -1.66
C SER A 109 16.47 5.84 -2.57
N GLY A 110 16.44 7.14 -2.21
CA GLY A 110 17.00 8.21 -3.05
C GLY A 110 16.10 8.64 -4.21
N ASP A 111 14.88 8.10 -4.28
CA ASP A 111 13.90 8.34 -5.34
C ASP A 111 13.13 9.67 -5.21
N GLY A 112 13.38 10.43 -4.14
CA GLY A 112 12.74 11.71 -3.85
C GLY A 112 11.37 11.58 -3.19
N ALA A 113 10.53 12.60 -3.33
CA ALA A 113 9.15 12.56 -2.86
C ALA A 113 8.33 11.62 -3.75
N VAL A 114 7.72 10.59 -3.17
CA VAL A 114 6.88 9.61 -3.84
C VAL A 114 5.43 9.84 -3.42
N PRO A 115 4.47 9.96 -4.36
CA PRO A 115 3.07 10.14 -4.02
C PRO A 115 2.46 8.87 -3.43
N VAL A 116 1.65 9.06 -2.39
CA VAL A 116 0.84 8.03 -1.74
C VAL A 116 -0.52 7.96 -2.44
N PHE A 117 -0.85 6.78 -2.94
CA PHE A 117 -2.03 6.51 -3.72
C PHE A 117 -2.91 5.50 -3.00
N GLU A 118 -4.05 5.96 -2.49
CA GLU A 118 -5.02 5.11 -1.79
C GLU A 118 -5.89 4.38 -2.81
N VAL A 119 -5.84 3.05 -2.79
CA VAL A 119 -6.44 2.20 -3.82
C VAL A 119 -7.43 1.17 -3.31
N SER A 120 -8.35 0.84 -4.20
CA SER A 120 -9.17 -0.36 -4.22
C SER A 120 -8.86 -1.18 -5.47
N TYR A 121 -8.65 -2.48 -5.28
CA TYR A 121 -8.49 -3.48 -6.34
C TYR A 121 -9.85 -3.96 -6.87
#